data_AF-W9HNF5-F1
#
_entry.id   AF-W9HNF5-F1
#
_cell.length_a   1.000
_cell.length_b   1.000
_cell.length_c   1.000
_cell.angle_alpha   90.00
_cell.angle_beta   90.00
_cell.angle_gamma   90.00
#
_symmetry.space_group_name_H-M   'P 1'
#
loop_
_entity.id
_entity.type
_entity.pdbx_description
1 polymer ?
#
loop_
_entity_poly.entity_id
_entity_poly.type
_entity_poly.pdbx_seq_one_letter_code
_entity_poly.pdbx_strand_id
1 'polypeptide(L)' 'MAESKFSAELGAMGCSVITVKGSVNNLEDVEDAIKKAPCPIRGVFHFFMVQMDSPLLDMTWKDWEDASEPKLNGAWNLH' A
#
# COMPACT_ATOMS: atom_id res chain seq x y z
N MET A 1 -4.92 15.94 10.72
CA MET A 1 -4.51 14.58 11.15
C MET A 1 -3.17 14.76 11.83
N ALA A 2 -2.97 14.23 13.04
CA ALA A 2 -1.69 14.41 13.73
C ALA A 2 -0.57 13.74 12.93
N GLU A 3 0.55 14.45 12.75
CA GLU A 3 1.80 13.88 12.26
C GLU A 3 2.11 12.60 13.04
N SER A 4 2.29 11.48 12.34
CA SER A 4 2.69 10.24 13.01
C SER A 4 4.10 10.41 13.57
N LYS A 5 4.44 9.73 14.67
CA LYS A 5 5.81 9.75 15.23
C LYS A 5 6.86 9.39 14.16
N PHE A 6 6.49 8.48 13.26
CA PHE A 6 7.35 8.04 12.16
C PHE A 6 7.55 9.13 11.09
N SER A 7 6.48 9.85 10.72
CA SER A 7 6.57 10.98 9.79
C SER A 7 7.47 12.09 10.34
N ALA A 8 7.34 12.39 11.64
CA ALA A 8 8.17 13.37 12.31
C ALA A 8 9.66 12.97 12.36
N GLU A 9 9.95 11.69 12.60
CA GLU A 9 11.32 11.16 12.57
C GLU A 9 11.96 11.26 11.17
N LEU A 10 11.23 10.84 10.13
CA LEU A 10 11.68 11.00 8.74
C LEU A 10 11.89 12.48 8.37
N GLY A 11 11.00 13.36 8.83
CA GLY A 11 11.14 14.81 8.68
C GLY A 11 12.40 15.36 9.36
N ALA A 12 12.72 14.89 10.56
CA ALA A 12 13.96 15.26 11.28
C ALA A 12 15.23 14.79 10.55
N MET A 13 15.16 13.73 9.74
CA MET A 13 16.24 13.27 8.85
C MET A 13 16.29 14.03 7.51
N GLY A 14 15.41 15.01 7.29
CA GLY A 14 15.38 15.84 6.08
C GLY A 14 14.50 15.31 4.95
N CYS A 15 13.64 14.31 5.21
CA CYS A 15 12.71 13.79 4.21
C CYS A 15 11.40 14.60 4.17
N SER A 16 10.82 14.77 2.98
CA SER A 16 9.43 15.20 2.84
C SER A 16 8.52 13.96 2.78
N VAL A 17 7.56 13.86 3.69
CA VAL A 17 6.68 12.69 3.82
C VAL A 17 5.24 13.09 3.53
N ILE A 18 4.58 12.35 2.64
CA ILE A 18 3.16 12.50 2.35
C ILE A 18 2.49 11.18 2.65
N THR A 19 1.64 11.15 3.67
CA THR A 19 0.85 9.97 4.02
C THR A 19 -0.53 10.05 3.36
N VAL A 20 -0.89 9.03 2.59
CA VAL A 20 -2.21 8.92 1.95
C VAL A 20 -2.92 7.69 2.52
N LYS A 21 -4.14 7.88 3.00
CA LYS A 21 -5.02 6.77 3.42
C LYS A 21 -5.74 6.25 2.18
N GLY A 22 -5.70 4.93 1.96
CA GLY A 22 -6.37 4.25 0.85
C GLY A 22 -6.00 2.77 0.80
N SER A 23 -6.58 2.04 -0.15
CA SER A 23 -6.26 0.64 -0.45
C SER A 23 -5.66 0.52 -1.85
N VAL A 24 -4.60 -0.27 -2.01
CA VAL A 24 -4.02 -0.54 -3.34
C VAL A 24 -4.97 -1.32 -4.26
N ASN A 25 -5.93 -2.05 -3.68
CA ASN A 25 -6.96 -2.76 -4.45
C ASN A 25 -7.98 -1.80 -5.09
N ASN A 26 -8.04 -0.55 -4.63
CA ASN A 26 -8.90 0.48 -5.20
C ASN A 26 -8.06 1.41 -6.11
N LEU A 27 -8.36 1.42 -7.40
CA LEU A 27 -7.64 2.24 -8.37
C LEU A 27 -7.77 3.74 -8.06
N GLU A 28 -8.93 4.20 -7.60
CA GLU A 28 -9.16 5.63 -7.29
C GLU A 28 -8.23 6.10 -6.16
N ASP A 29 -8.06 5.26 -5.13
CA ASP A 29 -7.14 5.55 -4.01
C ASP A 29 -5.68 5.63 -4.48
N VAL A 30 -5.29 4.76 -5.42
CA VAL A 30 -3.94 4.75 -6.02
C VAL A 30 -3.70 6.01 -6.85
N GLU A 31 -4.65 6.38 -7.71
CA GLU A 31 -4.57 7.61 -8.49
C GLU A 31 -4.48 8.85 -7.59
N ASP A 32 -5.29 8.92 -6.54
CA ASP A 32 -5.27 10.03 -5.58
C ASP A 32 -3.95 10.11 -4.81
N ALA A 33 -3.30 8.97 -4.55
CA ALA A 33 -1.96 8.94 -3.98
C ALA A 33 -0.91 9.45 -4.97
N ILE A 34 -0.96 9.03 -6.24
CA ILE A 34 -0.04 9.47 -7.29
C ILE A 34 -0.17 10.98 -7.55
N LYS A 35 -1.40 11.50 -7.61
CA LYS A 35 -1.68 12.94 -7.81
C LYS A 35 -1.09 13.84 -6.72
N LYS A 36 -0.85 13.31 -5.52
CA LYS A 36 -0.25 14.04 -4.39
C LYS A 36 1.28 14.06 -4.41
N ALA A 37 1.93 13.32 -5.34
CA ALA A 37 3.38 13.32 -5.44
C ALA A 37 3.89 14.72 -5.85
N PRO A 38 4.84 15.32 -5.11
CA PRO A 38 5.32 16.68 -5.39
C PRO A 38 6.28 16.73 -6.60
N CYS A 39 6.73 15.57 -7.07
CA CYS A 39 7.66 15.43 -8.18
C CYS A 39 7.42 14.08 -8.91
N PRO A 40 7.95 13.90 -10.14
CA PRO A 40 7.79 12.65 -10.87
C PRO A 40 8.33 11.44 -10.09
N ILE A 41 7.50 10.39 -9.99
CA ILE A 41 7.84 9.15 -9.28
C ILE A 41 8.97 8.43 -10.03
N ARG A 42 10.06 8.09 -9.32
CA ARG A 42 11.23 7.41 -9.87
C ARG A 42 11.36 5.95 -9.45
N GLY A 43 10.55 5.52 -8.49
CA GLY A 43 10.54 4.15 -7.99
C GLY A 43 9.33 3.91 -7.10
N VAL A 44 8.84 2.68 -7.12
CA VAL A 44 7.69 2.23 -6.33
C VAL A 44 8.12 0.98 -5.57
N PHE A 45 7.94 1.00 -4.25
CA PHE A 45 8.10 -0.20 -3.42
C PHE A 45 6.71 -0.70 -3.03
N HIS A 46 6.36 -1.89 -3.50
CA HIS A 46 5.07 -2.52 -3.23
C HIS A 46 5.20 -3.46 -2.01
N PHE A 47 4.79 -2.97 -0.83
CA PHE A 47 4.83 -3.72 0.45
C PHE A 47 3.44 -4.12 0.98
N PHE A 48 2.38 -4.03 0.17
CA PHE A 48 1.02 -4.37 0.60
C PHE A 48 0.86 -5.88 0.79
N MET A 49 0.27 -6.29 1.91
CA MET A 49 0.14 -7.68 2.29
C MET A 49 -1.00 -7.87 3.29
N VAL A 50 -1.72 -8.97 3.11
CA VAL A 50 -2.57 -9.59 4.14
C VAL A 50 -2.07 -11.02 4.30
N GLN A 51 -1.94 -11.49 5.54
CA GLN A 51 -1.48 -12.85 5.85
C GLN A 51 -2.65 -13.69 6.35
N MET A 52 -2.96 -14.76 5.62
CA MET A 52 -4.04 -15.72 5.92
C MET A 52 -3.49 -17.14 5.93
N ASP A 53 -2.55 -17.40 6.83
CA ASP A 53 -1.87 -18.70 6.87
C ASP A 53 -2.82 -19.81 7.34
N SER A 54 -2.94 -20.86 6.53
CA SER A 54 -3.76 -22.04 6.82
C SER A 54 -3.16 -23.28 6.14
N PRO A 55 -3.33 -24.48 6.71
CA PRO A 55 -3.07 -25.72 5.98
C PRO A 55 -3.86 -25.75 4.68
N LEU A 56 -3.29 -26.35 3.62
CA LEU A 56 -3.90 -26.34 2.29
C LEU A 56 -5.35 -26.86 2.27
N LEU A 57 -5.67 -27.84 3.10
CA LEU A 57 -7.02 -28.43 3.17
C LEU A 57 -8.03 -27.57 3.94
N ASP A 58 -7.55 -26.64 4.77
CA ASP A 58 -8.38 -25.78 5.62
C ASP A 58 -8.53 -24.36 5.03
N MET A 59 -7.75 -24.03 4.00
CA MET A 59 -7.78 -22.73 3.34
C MET A 59 -9.13 -22.50 2.67
N THR A 60 -9.83 -21.44 3.07
CA THR A 60 -11.04 -21.02 2.39
C THR A 60 -10.69 -20.22 1.13
N TRP A 61 -11.63 -20.15 0.19
CA TRP A 61 -11.48 -19.27 -0.98
C TRP A 61 -11.22 -17.82 -0.57
N LYS A 62 -11.89 -17.35 0.49
CA LYS A 62 -11.72 -16.00 1.01
C LYS A 62 -10.31 -15.75 1.53
N ASP A 63 -9.71 -16.72 2.22
CA ASP A 63 -8.32 -16.59 2.72
C ASP A 63 -7.35 -16.43 1.56
N TRP A 64 -7.53 -17.21 0.49
CA TRP A 64 -6.73 -17.12 -0.72
C TRP A 64 -6.91 -15.76 -1.42
N GLU A 65 -8.16 -15.30 -1.56
CA GLU A 65 -8.51 -14.02 -2.18
C GLU A 65 -7.92 -12.85 -1.38
N ASP A 66 -8.19 -12.76 -0.08
CA ASP A 66 -7.74 -11.68 0.80
C ASP A 66 -6.19 -11.59 0.82
N ALA A 67 -5.47 -12.72 0.81
CA ALA A 67 -4.01 -12.74 0.78
C ALA A 67 -3.41 -12.39 -0.59
N SER A 68 -4.11 -12.73 -1.68
CA SER A 68 -3.59 -12.58 -3.05
C SER A 68 -3.92 -11.22 -3.67
N GLU A 69 -5.12 -10.70 -3.45
CA GLU A 69 -5.59 -9.44 -4.02
C GLU A 69 -4.60 -8.26 -3.89
N PRO A 70 -4.08 -7.92 -2.68
CA PRO A 70 -3.17 -6.78 -2.54
C PRO A 70 -1.91 -6.93 -3.40
N LYS A 71 -1.45 -8.16 -3.64
CA LYS A 71 -0.27 -8.42 -4.48
C LYS A 71 -0.59 -8.46 -5.96
N LEU A 72 -1.77 -8.92 -6.34
CA LEU A 72 -2.20 -9.05 -7.73
C LEU A 72 -2.83 -7.75 -8.25
N ASN A 73 -4.02 -7.42 -7.74
CA ASN A 73 -4.77 -6.23 -8.14
C ASN A 73 -3.97 -4.97 -7.79
N GLY A 74 -3.35 -4.95 -6.61
CA GLY A 74 -2.51 -3.83 -6.20
C GLY A 74 -1.31 -3.60 -7.10
N ALA A 75 -0.63 -4.67 -7.55
CA ALA A 75 0.47 -4.53 -8.50
C ALA A 75 -0.02 -4.06 -9.87
N TRP A 76 -1.19 -4.53 -10.30
CA TRP A 76 -1.80 -4.11 -11.57
C TRP A 76 -2.22 -2.64 -11.56
N ASN A 77 -2.80 -2.15 -10.46
CA ASN A 77 -3.19 -0.74 -10.31
C ASN A 77 -1.97 0.20 -10.26
N LEU A 78 -0.79 -0.30 -9.88
CA LEU A 78 0.47 0.45 -9.84
C LEU A 78 1.26 0.42 -11.15
N HIS A 79 0.90 -0.47 -12.09
CA HIS A 79 1.58 -0.66 -13.37
C HIS A 79 1.19 0.41 -14.39
#